data_AF-A0A7Y4WSS5-F1
#
_entry.id   AF-A0A7Y4WSS5-F1
#
_cell.length_a   1.000
_cell.length_b   1.000
_cell.length_c   1.000
_cell.angle_alpha   90.00
_cell.angle_beta   90.00
_cell.angle_gamma   90.00
#
_symmetry.space_group_name_H-M   'P 1'
#
loop_
_entity.id
_entity.type
_entity.pdbx_description
1 polymer ?
#
loop_
_entity_poly.entity_id
_entity_poly.type
_entity_poly.pdbx_seq_one_letter_code
_entity_poly.pdbx_strand_id
1 'polypeptide(L)'
;MSDYAVRLRPDRYDESCARLDQVAFGLALWERRLDVWGADPGLQARIGHRLGWLRALDLVEPHVDRLRACARAVTADGFTDVVLLGMGGSSLGPEVLRQVLGAADGAPRFRMLDSTDPDAVAAALDRVGSTVFLLASKSGSTVEPNAMAAAARDRLAAGGIVDWGSRFIAVTDEGTTLHRLAETAGFRDVFVNPSDIGGRYSVLSYFGMLPASLLGADLPALIAHGRRMERACRHAASAGNPGLALGAFMASAALRGRDKLTVL
;
A
#
# COMPACT_ATOMS: atom_id res chain seq x y z
N MET A 1 19.73 19.53 24.96
CA MET A 1 18.55 19.04 24.21
C MET A 1 17.94 20.24 23.50
N SER A 2 18.45 20.51 22.29
CA SER A 2 18.34 21.79 21.59
C SER A 2 16.94 22.03 21.00
N ASP A 3 16.60 23.32 20.96
CA ASP A 3 15.36 24.00 20.57
C ASP A 3 14.98 23.80 19.08
N TYR A 4 14.82 22.55 18.64
CA TYR A 4 14.45 22.21 17.24
C TYR A 4 12.94 22.29 16.97
N ALA A 5 12.14 22.75 17.92
CA ALA A 5 10.72 22.96 17.70
C ALA A 5 10.51 24.23 16.85
N VAL A 6 10.50 24.07 15.53
CA VAL A 6 10.12 25.14 14.61
C VAL A 6 8.65 25.50 14.88
N ARG A 7 8.42 26.60 15.60
CA ARG A 7 7.12 27.28 15.60
C ARG A 7 7.03 28.08 14.31
N LEU A 8 6.16 27.69 13.39
CA LEU A 8 5.86 28.54 12.23
C LEU A 8 5.26 29.84 12.73
N ARG A 9 5.61 30.95 12.06
CA ARG A 9 4.84 32.19 12.24
C ARG A 9 3.43 31.94 11.67
N PRO A 10 2.36 32.26 12.42
CA PRO A 10 0.99 32.00 11.99
C PRO A 10 0.67 32.58 10.60
N ASP A 11 1.19 33.78 10.31
CA ASP A 11 0.95 34.52 9.06
C ASP A 11 1.14 33.70 7.76
N ARG A 12 2.25 32.96 7.63
CA ARG A 12 2.55 32.20 6.40
C ARG A 12 1.78 30.89 6.28
N TYR A 13 1.50 30.26 7.42
CA TYR A 13 0.61 29.11 7.46
C TYR A 13 -0.81 29.53 7.06
N ASP A 14 -1.30 30.64 7.62
CA ASP A 14 -2.60 31.21 7.32
C ASP A 14 -2.71 31.62 5.84
N GLU A 15 -1.67 32.22 5.25
CA GLU A 15 -1.60 32.50 3.81
C GLU A 15 -1.71 31.23 2.96
N SER A 16 -1.02 30.15 3.35
CA SER A 16 -1.07 28.88 2.62
C SER A 16 -2.45 28.22 2.71
N CYS A 17 -3.08 28.25 3.88
CA CYS A 17 -4.46 27.80 4.08
C CYS A 17 -5.44 28.66 3.27
N ALA A 18 -5.31 29.98 3.31
CA ALA A 18 -6.17 30.89 2.55
C ALA A 18 -6.10 30.62 1.04
N ARG A 19 -4.91 30.32 0.51
CA ARG A 19 -4.75 29.96 -0.91
C ARG A 19 -5.45 28.65 -1.27
N LEU A 20 -5.38 27.63 -0.43
CA LEU A 20 -6.10 26.37 -0.64
C LEU A 20 -7.62 26.57 -0.58
N ASP A 21 -8.08 27.39 0.35
CA ASP A 21 -9.50 27.71 0.54
C ASP A 21 -10.06 28.55 -0.61
N GLN A 22 -9.28 29.49 -1.16
CA GLN A 22 -9.67 30.32 -2.31
C GLN A 22 -10.07 29.50 -3.54
N VAL A 23 -9.42 28.36 -3.75
CA VAL A 23 -9.72 27.44 -4.86
C VAL A 23 -10.58 26.25 -4.44
N ALA A 24 -11.10 26.26 -3.21
CA ALA A 24 -11.87 25.17 -2.60
C ALA A 24 -11.17 23.81 -2.75
N PHE A 25 -9.85 23.77 -2.55
CA PHE A 25 -9.02 22.62 -2.91
C PHE A 25 -9.48 21.31 -2.25
N GLY A 26 -9.90 21.36 -0.98
CA GLY A 26 -10.41 20.17 -0.28
C GLY A 26 -11.60 19.54 -0.97
N LEU A 27 -12.60 20.35 -1.34
CA LEU A 27 -13.77 19.87 -2.09
C LEU A 27 -13.36 19.37 -3.48
N ALA A 28 -12.56 20.16 -4.20
CA ALA A 28 -12.08 19.82 -5.53
C ALA A 28 -11.31 18.49 -5.56
N LEU A 29 -10.48 18.22 -4.55
CA LEU A 29 -9.76 16.95 -4.41
C LEU A 29 -10.72 15.75 -4.32
N TRP A 30 -11.74 15.83 -3.45
CA TRP A 30 -12.71 14.75 -3.25
C TRP A 30 -13.64 14.55 -4.44
N GLU A 31 -13.94 15.62 -5.18
CA GLU A 31 -14.68 15.59 -6.45
C GLU A 31 -13.78 15.21 -7.65
N ARG A 32 -12.48 14.98 -7.42
CA ARG A 32 -11.47 14.71 -8.46
C ARG A 32 -11.41 15.78 -9.56
N ARG A 33 -11.70 17.03 -9.20
CA ARG A 33 -11.53 18.20 -10.07
C ARG A 33 -10.05 18.44 -10.36
N LEU A 34 -9.71 18.53 -11.64
CA LEU A 34 -8.32 18.62 -12.10
C LEU A 34 -7.86 20.06 -12.36
N ASP A 35 -8.80 20.99 -12.52
CA ASP A 35 -8.55 22.40 -12.79
C ASP A 35 -7.77 23.11 -11.66
N VAL A 36 -7.96 22.67 -10.41
CA VAL A 36 -7.26 23.21 -9.23
C VAL A 36 -5.76 22.90 -9.20
N TRP A 37 -5.28 22.01 -10.07
CA TRP A 37 -3.87 21.63 -10.17
C TRP A 37 -3.12 22.39 -11.27
N GLY A 38 -3.84 23.14 -12.11
CA GLY A 38 -3.30 23.87 -13.25
C GLY A 38 -4.06 23.59 -14.54
N ALA A 39 -3.81 24.41 -15.56
CA ALA A 39 -4.51 24.34 -16.85
C ALA A 39 -3.87 23.38 -17.87
N ASP A 40 -2.68 22.84 -17.59
CA ASP A 40 -1.96 21.95 -18.51
C ASP A 40 -2.67 20.58 -18.64
N PRO A 41 -3.17 20.18 -19.83
CA PRO A 41 -3.87 18.91 -20.00
C PRO A 41 -3.01 17.69 -19.69
N GLY A 42 -1.70 17.75 -19.96
CA GLY A 42 -0.78 16.66 -19.66
C GLY A 42 -0.64 16.42 -18.16
N LEU A 43 -0.51 17.49 -17.37
CA LEU A 43 -0.53 17.46 -15.91
C LEU A 43 -1.85 16.92 -15.38
N GLN A 44 -2.98 17.41 -15.89
CA GLN A 44 -4.30 16.97 -15.46
C GLN A 44 -4.49 15.47 -15.71
N ALA A 45 -4.14 14.96 -16.91
CA ALA A 45 -4.21 13.53 -17.22
C ALA A 45 -3.35 12.69 -16.25
N ARG A 46 -2.13 13.15 -15.94
CA ARG A 46 -1.25 12.48 -14.98
C ARG A 46 -1.84 12.46 -13.56
N ILE A 47 -2.49 13.54 -13.13
CA ILE A 47 -3.10 13.61 -11.79
C ILE A 47 -4.36 12.77 -11.74
N GLY A 48 -5.24 12.86 -12.73
CA GLY A 48 -6.48 12.10 -12.81
C GLY A 48 -6.27 10.60 -12.66
N HIS A 49 -5.20 10.06 -13.27
CA HIS A 49 -4.83 8.64 -13.13
C HIS A 49 -4.10 8.31 -11.80
N ARG A 50 -4.11 9.18 -10.80
CA ARG A 50 -3.42 8.98 -9.51
C ARG A 50 -4.27 9.36 -8.30
N LEU A 51 -5.57 9.57 -8.47
CA LEU A 51 -6.51 9.91 -7.40
C LEU A 51 -7.36 8.72 -6.92
N GLY A 52 -7.05 7.50 -7.39
CA GLY A 52 -7.74 6.28 -6.98
C GLY A 52 -7.74 6.03 -5.48
N TRP A 53 -6.63 6.39 -4.82
CA TRP A 53 -6.42 6.17 -3.38
C TRP A 53 -7.46 6.86 -2.49
N LEU A 54 -8.11 7.94 -2.94
CA LEU A 54 -9.21 8.60 -2.22
C LEU A 54 -10.38 7.65 -1.97
N ARG A 55 -10.51 6.60 -2.77
CA ARG A 55 -11.59 5.60 -2.74
C ARG A 55 -11.08 4.21 -2.37
N ALA A 56 -9.85 4.09 -1.86
CA ALA A 56 -9.25 2.79 -1.55
C ALA A 56 -10.06 1.99 -0.52
N LEU A 57 -10.69 2.66 0.46
CA LEU A 57 -11.54 2.00 1.44
C LEU A 57 -12.87 1.51 0.84
N ASP A 58 -13.43 2.23 -0.15
CA ASP A 58 -14.63 1.80 -0.89
C ASP A 58 -14.35 0.50 -1.66
N LEU A 59 -13.11 0.28 -2.11
CA LEU A 59 -12.67 -0.95 -2.74
C LEU A 59 -12.62 -2.14 -1.77
N VAL A 60 -12.04 -1.98 -0.57
CA VAL A 60 -11.73 -3.13 0.30
C VAL A 60 -12.85 -3.48 1.28
N GLU A 61 -13.65 -2.50 1.71
CA GLU A 61 -14.66 -2.68 2.76
C GLU A 61 -15.72 -3.73 2.40
N PRO A 62 -16.26 -3.80 1.17
CA PRO A 62 -17.19 -4.87 0.77
C PRO A 62 -16.54 -6.26 0.70
N HIS A 63 -15.21 -6.36 0.73
CA HIS A 63 -14.45 -7.59 0.51
C HIS A 63 -13.67 -8.07 1.74
N VAL A 64 -13.97 -7.54 2.93
CA VAL A 64 -13.36 -7.96 4.20
C VAL A 64 -13.47 -9.48 4.42
N ASP A 65 -14.64 -10.06 4.14
CA ASP A 65 -14.84 -11.50 4.33
C ASP A 65 -14.01 -12.34 3.35
N ARG A 66 -13.81 -11.86 2.12
CA ARG A 66 -12.93 -12.50 1.14
C ARG A 66 -11.48 -12.46 1.61
N LEU A 67 -11.00 -11.32 2.09
CA LEU A 67 -9.65 -11.16 2.64
C LEU A 67 -9.41 -12.11 3.82
N ARG A 68 -10.38 -12.22 4.73
CA ARG A 68 -10.31 -13.13 5.87
C ARG A 68 -10.40 -14.60 5.47
N ALA A 69 -11.23 -14.93 4.49
CA ALA A 69 -11.33 -16.28 3.95
C ALA A 69 -10.01 -16.73 3.32
N CYS A 70 -9.35 -15.86 2.56
CA CYS A 70 -8.02 -16.12 2.00
C CYS A 70 -6.99 -16.42 3.11
N ALA A 71 -6.92 -15.57 4.14
CA ALA A 71 -6.00 -15.79 5.26
C ALA A 71 -6.28 -17.09 6.03
N ARG A 72 -7.55 -17.39 6.33
CA ARG A 72 -7.94 -18.66 6.96
C ARG A 72 -7.58 -19.87 6.10
N ALA A 73 -7.79 -19.79 4.79
CA ALA A 73 -7.44 -20.87 3.87
C ALA A 73 -5.94 -21.13 3.84
N VAL A 74 -5.08 -20.10 3.94
CA VAL A 74 -3.63 -20.28 4.07
C VAL A 74 -3.31 -21.10 5.32
N THR A 75 -3.86 -20.72 6.48
CA THR A 75 -3.59 -21.47 7.73
C THR A 75 -4.21 -22.87 7.75
N ALA A 76 -5.42 -23.03 7.19
CA ALA A 76 -6.15 -24.31 7.19
C ALA A 76 -5.46 -25.37 6.32
N ASP A 77 -4.80 -24.95 5.25
CA ASP A 77 -3.99 -25.82 4.40
C ASP A 77 -2.61 -26.14 5.00
N GLY A 78 -2.35 -25.72 6.24
CA GLY A 78 -1.14 -26.06 7.00
C GLY A 78 0.08 -25.21 6.66
N PHE A 79 -0.08 -24.09 5.94
CA PHE A 79 1.03 -23.17 5.70
C PHE A 79 1.38 -22.40 6.97
N THR A 80 2.67 -22.40 7.31
CA THR A 80 3.19 -21.75 8.52
C THR A 80 3.96 -20.47 8.22
N ASP A 81 4.21 -20.19 6.95
CA ASP A 81 5.03 -19.07 6.48
C ASP A 81 4.34 -18.35 5.32
N VAL A 82 4.44 -17.02 5.32
CA VAL A 82 4.10 -16.16 4.18
C VAL A 82 5.31 -15.30 3.86
N VAL A 83 5.72 -15.31 2.60
CA VAL A 83 6.78 -14.43 2.10
C VAL A 83 6.18 -13.47 1.08
N LEU A 84 6.17 -12.18 1.39
CA LEU A 84 5.77 -11.15 0.44
C LEU A 84 6.95 -10.83 -0.47
N LEU A 85 6.73 -10.98 -1.77
CA LEU A 85 7.67 -10.66 -2.85
C LEU A 85 7.21 -9.33 -3.47
N GLY A 86 7.89 -8.23 -3.13
CA GLY A 86 7.42 -6.90 -3.52
C GLY A 86 8.50 -5.85 -3.33
N MET A 87 8.27 -4.65 -3.86
CA MET A 87 9.23 -3.56 -3.81
C MET A 87 8.52 -2.21 -3.64
N GLY A 88 9.17 -1.29 -2.92
CA GLY A 88 8.70 0.07 -2.70
C GLY A 88 7.31 0.09 -2.03
N GLY A 89 6.31 0.70 -2.69
CA GLY A 89 4.96 0.79 -2.14
C GLY A 89 4.27 -0.56 -1.90
N SER A 90 4.66 -1.59 -2.65
CA SER A 90 4.11 -2.95 -2.50
C SER A 90 4.73 -3.72 -1.32
N SER A 91 5.84 -3.25 -0.73
CA SER A 91 6.48 -3.86 0.45
C SER A 91 6.41 -2.99 1.71
N LEU A 92 6.69 -1.69 1.60
CA LEU A 92 6.84 -0.79 2.75
C LEU A 92 5.53 -0.57 3.52
N GLY A 93 4.40 -0.44 2.83
CA GLY A 93 3.09 -0.30 3.48
C GLY A 93 2.76 -1.50 4.38
N PRO A 94 2.80 -2.73 3.83
CA PRO A 94 2.64 -3.94 4.63
C PRO A 94 3.67 -4.09 5.76
N GLU A 95 4.93 -3.68 5.56
CA GLU A 95 5.95 -3.74 6.60
C GLU A 95 5.61 -2.81 7.78
N VAL A 96 5.14 -1.59 7.52
CA VAL A 96 4.64 -0.71 8.59
C VAL A 96 3.47 -1.35 9.33
N LEU A 97 2.51 -1.95 8.62
CA LEU A 97 1.38 -2.64 9.26
C LEU A 97 1.87 -3.78 10.16
N ARG A 98 2.83 -4.58 9.70
CA ARG A 98 3.44 -5.67 10.48
C ARG A 98 4.15 -5.15 11.73
N GLN A 99 4.93 -4.08 11.62
CA GLN A 99 5.67 -3.50 12.74
C GLN A 99 4.76 -2.86 13.79
N VAL A 100 3.66 -2.23 13.35
CA VAL A 100 2.75 -1.50 14.24
C VAL A 100 1.70 -2.41 14.86
N LEU A 101 1.12 -3.32 14.08
CA LEU A 101 0.03 -4.19 14.53
C LEU A 101 0.52 -5.54 15.06
N GLY A 102 1.75 -5.94 14.71
CA GLY A 102 2.28 -7.27 14.99
C GLY A 102 1.60 -8.35 14.13
N ALA A 103 1.77 -9.60 14.57
CA ALA A 103 1.05 -10.75 14.04
C ALA A 103 0.23 -11.37 15.18
N ALA A 104 -1.01 -11.75 14.90
CA ALA A 104 -1.88 -12.41 15.86
C ALA A 104 -1.40 -13.85 16.15
N ASP A 105 -1.77 -14.39 17.31
CA ASP A 105 -1.51 -15.79 17.64
C ASP A 105 -2.15 -16.71 16.60
N GLY A 106 -1.37 -17.67 16.11
CA GLY A 106 -1.78 -18.61 15.06
C GLY A 106 -1.69 -18.07 13.63
N ALA A 107 -1.34 -16.79 13.43
CA ALA A 107 -1.00 -16.27 12.11
C ALA A 107 0.32 -16.89 11.60
N PRO A 108 0.49 -17.08 10.27
CA PRO A 108 1.74 -17.56 9.72
C PRO A 108 2.87 -16.55 9.99
N ARG A 109 4.11 -17.06 10.04
CA ARG A 109 5.30 -16.20 10.06
C ARG A 109 5.32 -15.36 8.78
N PHE A 110 5.27 -14.05 8.92
CA PHE A 110 5.23 -13.13 7.79
C PHE A 110 6.61 -12.50 7.57
N ARG A 111 7.18 -12.69 6.39
CA ARG A 111 8.46 -12.09 5.98
C ARG A 111 8.29 -11.24 4.74
N MET A 112 8.90 -10.06 4.75
CA MET A 112 9.09 -9.24 3.56
C MET A 112 10.37 -9.65 2.85
N LEU A 113 10.30 -9.83 1.53
CA LEU A 113 11.47 -9.91 0.65
C LEU A 113 11.37 -8.79 -0.39
N ASP A 114 12.09 -7.70 -0.12
CA ASP A 114 12.20 -6.52 -0.98
C ASP A 114 13.66 -6.16 -1.31
N SER A 115 14.56 -7.13 -1.14
CA SER A 115 15.99 -7.03 -1.46
C SER A 115 16.39 -8.13 -2.42
N THR A 116 17.23 -7.80 -3.40
CA THR A 116 17.86 -8.76 -4.33
C THR A 116 19.18 -9.33 -3.79
N ASP A 117 19.51 -9.03 -2.53
CA ASP A 117 20.66 -9.62 -1.85
C ASP A 117 20.53 -11.15 -1.79
N PRO A 118 21.54 -11.92 -2.27
CA PRO A 118 21.44 -13.38 -2.34
C PRO A 118 21.18 -14.06 -0.99
N ASP A 119 21.75 -13.56 0.10
CA ASP A 119 21.57 -14.14 1.43
C ASP A 119 20.16 -13.88 1.96
N ALA A 120 19.63 -12.67 1.73
CA ALA A 120 18.24 -12.33 2.04
C ALA A 120 17.25 -13.22 1.26
N VAL A 121 17.50 -13.42 -0.05
CA VAL A 121 16.69 -14.31 -0.89
C VAL A 121 16.78 -15.74 -0.40
N ALA A 122 17.98 -16.28 -0.17
CA ALA A 122 18.17 -17.64 0.31
C ALA A 122 17.45 -17.87 1.66
N ALA A 123 17.60 -16.92 2.60
CA ALA A 123 16.94 -17.00 3.90
C ALA A 123 15.41 -16.97 3.78
N ALA A 124 14.85 -16.17 2.86
CA ALA A 124 13.41 -16.12 2.62
C ALA A 124 12.86 -17.40 1.96
N LEU A 125 13.71 -18.14 1.24
CA LEU A 125 13.35 -19.37 0.54
C LEU A 125 13.77 -20.66 1.28
N ASP A 126 14.18 -20.58 2.54
CA ASP A 126 14.63 -21.75 3.30
C ASP A 126 13.48 -22.77 3.54
N ARG A 127 12.27 -22.26 3.78
CA ARG A 127 11.10 -23.05 4.20
C ARG A 127 10.01 -23.18 3.13
N VAL A 128 10.38 -23.25 1.85
CA VAL A 128 9.39 -23.21 0.74
C VAL A 128 8.26 -24.24 0.85
N GLY A 129 8.51 -25.41 1.46
CA GLY A 129 7.51 -26.46 1.61
C GLY A 129 6.30 -26.07 2.49
N SER A 130 6.49 -25.14 3.43
CA SER A 130 5.46 -24.62 4.34
C SER A 130 5.08 -23.16 4.05
N THR A 131 5.49 -22.63 2.90
CA THR A 131 5.38 -21.20 2.55
C THR A 131 4.34 -20.94 1.47
N VAL A 132 3.54 -19.89 1.65
CA VAL A 132 2.82 -19.20 0.56
C VAL A 132 3.57 -17.93 0.19
N PHE A 133 3.73 -17.68 -1.11
CA PHE A 133 4.33 -16.48 -1.65
C PHE A 133 3.26 -15.48 -2.04
N LEU A 134 3.34 -14.27 -1.49
CA LEU A 134 2.49 -13.16 -1.87
C LEU A 134 3.25 -12.28 -2.88
N LEU A 135 2.99 -12.49 -4.17
CA LEU A 135 3.64 -11.71 -5.23
C LEU A 135 2.87 -10.41 -5.46
N ALA A 136 3.49 -9.30 -5.08
CA ALA A 136 2.88 -7.98 -5.08
C ALA A 136 3.63 -7.03 -6.02
N SER A 137 3.04 -6.74 -7.18
CA SER A 137 3.58 -5.76 -8.14
C SER A 137 2.46 -5.06 -8.87
N LYS A 138 2.42 -3.72 -8.79
CA LYS A 138 1.40 -2.92 -9.48
C LYS A 138 1.43 -3.12 -10.99
N SER A 139 2.62 -3.05 -11.62
CA SER A 139 2.74 -3.21 -13.08
C SER A 139 2.76 -4.68 -13.50
N GLY A 140 3.01 -5.60 -12.57
CA GLY A 140 3.29 -7.01 -12.84
C GLY A 140 4.62 -7.26 -13.56
N SER A 141 5.39 -6.22 -13.86
CA SER A 141 6.61 -6.27 -14.68
C SER A 141 7.85 -5.81 -13.92
N THR A 142 7.73 -5.46 -12.64
CA THR A 142 8.86 -5.08 -11.78
C THR A 142 9.88 -6.23 -11.75
N VAL A 143 11.13 -5.94 -12.08
CA VAL A 143 12.16 -6.97 -12.31
C VAL A 143 12.43 -7.77 -11.03
N GLU A 144 12.50 -7.08 -9.90
CA GLU A 144 12.99 -7.63 -8.65
C GLU A 144 11.98 -8.62 -8.03
N PRO A 145 10.68 -8.29 -7.84
CA PRO A 145 9.69 -9.27 -7.40
C PRO A 145 9.53 -10.45 -8.37
N ASN A 146 9.64 -10.21 -9.68
CA ASN A 146 9.58 -11.28 -10.68
C ASN A 146 10.79 -12.21 -10.61
N ALA A 147 11.99 -11.68 -10.36
CA ALA A 147 13.19 -12.49 -10.15
C ALA A 147 13.10 -13.32 -8.86
N MET A 148 12.57 -12.74 -7.77
CA MET A 148 12.33 -13.46 -6.53
C MET A 148 11.28 -14.56 -6.70
N ALA A 149 10.21 -14.30 -7.46
CA ALA A 149 9.19 -15.31 -7.77
C ALA A 149 9.75 -16.45 -8.62
N ALA A 150 10.62 -16.15 -9.57
CA ALA A 150 11.34 -17.17 -10.34
C ALA A 150 12.23 -18.04 -9.42
N ALA A 151 13.01 -17.42 -8.53
CA ALA A 151 13.84 -18.15 -7.56
C ALA A 151 12.99 -19.03 -6.62
N ALA A 152 11.86 -18.52 -6.13
CA ALA A 152 10.91 -19.28 -5.32
C ALA A 152 10.35 -20.49 -6.07
N ARG A 153 9.98 -20.31 -7.34
CA ARG A 153 9.50 -21.41 -8.20
C ARG A 153 10.57 -22.48 -8.40
N ASP A 154 11.81 -22.08 -8.68
CA ASP A 154 12.92 -23.02 -8.88
C ASP A 154 13.20 -23.81 -7.60
N ARG A 155 13.12 -23.15 -6.43
CA ARG A 155 13.27 -23.79 -5.12
C ARG A 155 12.13 -24.74 -4.77
N LEU A 156 10.89 -24.40 -5.13
CA LEU A 156 9.72 -25.27 -5.00
C LEU A 156 9.89 -26.53 -5.87
N ALA A 157 10.31 -26.36 -7.12
CA ALA A 157 10.55 -27.47 -8.04
C ALA A 157 11.67 -28.40 -7.54
N ALA A 158 12.78 -27.83 -7.03
CA ALA A 158 13.84 -28.60 -6.39
C ALA A 158 13.37 -29.36 -5.13
N GLY A 159 12.33 -28.87 -4.46
CA GLY A 159 11.64 -29.54 -3.35
C GLY A 159 10.57 -30.55 -3.78
N GLY A 160 10.38 -30.79 -5.08
CA GLY A 160 9.38 -31.73 -5.61
C GLY A 160 7.96 -31.17 -5.73
N ILE A 161 7.76 -29.86 -5.53
CA ILE A 161 6.45 -29.22 -5.65
C ILE A 161 6.26 -28.78 -7.11
N VAL A 162 5.52 -29.59 -7.88
CA VAL A 162 5.26 -29.36 -9.32
C VAL A 162 4.15 -28.33 -9.53
N ASP A 163 3.08 -28.39 -8.73
CA ASP A 163 2.02 -27.38 -8.73
C ASP A 163 2.46 -26.16 -7.92
N TRP A 164 3.34 -25.36 -8.52
CA TRP A 164 3.88 -24.17 -7.88
C TRP A 164 2.84 -23.05 -7.77
N GLY A 165 1.89 -22.97 -8.70
CA GLY A 165 0.86 -21.92 -8.71
C GLY A 165 0.03 -21.88 -7.43
N SER A 166 -0.34 -23.04 -6.88
CA SER A 166 -1.07 -23.13 -5.60
C SER A 166 -0.28 -22.61 -4.38
N ARG A 167 1.01 -22.32 -4.54
CA ARG A 167 1.87 -21.68 -3.53
C ARG A 167 1.93 -20.16 -3.67
N PHE A 168 1.27 -19.56 -4.65
CA PHE A 168 1.29 -18.12 -4.88
C PHE A 168 -0.09 -17.47 -4.73
N ILE A 169 -0.10 -16.27 -4.19
CA ILE A 169 -1.22 -15.31 -4.24
C ILE A 169 -0.71 -14.05 -4.93
N ALA A 170 -1.49 -13.49 -5.85
CA ALA A 170 -1.11 -12.26 -6.56
C ALA A 170 -1.86 -11.04 -6.02
N VAL A 171 -1.14 -9.92 -5.86
CA VAL A 171 -1.74 -8.58 -5.73
C VAL A 171 -1.17 -7.68 -6.81
N THR A 172 -2.04 -7.21 -7.70
CA THR A 172 -1.63 -6.50 -8.91
C THR A 172 -2.75 -5.57 -9.39
N ASP A 173 -2.52 -4.89 -10.50
CA ASP A 173 -3.56 -4.15 -11.22
C ASP A 173 -4.20 -4.98 -12.34
N GLU A 174 -5.38 -4.54 -12.77
CA GLU A 174 -6.13 -5.17 -13.85
C GLU A 174 -5.33 -5.19 -15.17
N GLY A 175 -5.47 -6.30 -15.92
CA GLY A 175 -4.84 -6.49 -17.24
C GLY A 175 -3.30 -6.61 -17.25
N THR A 176 -2.64 -6.59 -16.09
CA THR A 176 -1.17 -6.67 -16.00
C THR A 176 -0.62 -8.04 -16.39
N THR A 177 0.70 -8.12 -16.61
CA THR A 177 1.39 -9.39 -16.84
C THR A 177 1.26 -10.35 -15.66
N LEU A 178 1.34 -9.83 -14.43
CA LEU A 178 1.13 -10.62 -13.22
C LEU A 178 -0.32 -11.10 -13.09
N HIS A 179 -1.30 -10.28 -13.48
CA HIS A 179 -2.70 -10.71 -13.47
C HIS A 179 -2.90 -11.93 -14.37
N ARG A 180 -2.46 -11.84 -15.63
CA ARG A 180 -2.56 -12.95 -16.59
C ARG A 180 -1.74 -14.18 -16.17
N LEU A 181 -0.55 -13.97 -15.60
CA LEU A 181 0.27 -15.05 -15.07
C LEU A 181 -0.47 -15.80 -13.97
N ALA A 182 -1.08 -15.07 -13.03
CA ALA A 182 -1.77 -15.67 -11.90
C ALA A 182 -2.97 -16.52 -12.35
N GLU A 183 -3.74 -16.04 -13.33
CA GLU A 183 -4.83 -16.81 -13.93
C GLU A 183 -4.31 -18.05 -14.67
N THR A 184 -3.30 -17.89 -15.52
CA THR A 184 -2.77 -18.98 -16.37
C THR A 184 -2.07 -20.07 -15.56
N ALA A 185 -1.35 -19.67 -14.50
CA ALA A 185 -0.59 -20.59 -13.65
C ALA A 185 -1.42 -21.17 -12.50
N GLY A 186 -2.70 -20.80 -12.36
CA GLY A 186 -3.56 -21.32 -11.30
C GLY A 186 -3.12 -20.86 -9.90
N PHE A 187 -2.85 -19.57 -9.74
CA PHE A 187 -2.55 -19.02 -8.42
C PHE A 187 -3.71 -19.26 -7.46
N ARG A 188 -3.37 -19.45 -6.19
CA ARG A 188 -4.33 -19.74 -5.12
C ARG A 188 -5.42 -18.68 -5.00
N ASP A 189 -5.06 -17.42 -5.20
CA ASP A 189 -5.99 -16.29 -5.25
C ASP A 189 -5.33 -15.11 -5.99
N VAL A 190 -6.16 -14.19 -6.47
CA VAL A 190 -5.75 -12.98 -7.18
C VAL A 190 -6.57 -11.79 -6.71
N PHE A 191 -5.88 -10.76 -6.21
CA PHE A 191 -6.48 -9.50 -5.79
C PHE A 191 -6.08 -8.38 -6.74
N VAL A 192 -7.06 -7.86 -7.45
CA VAL A 192 -6.88 -6.88 -8.53
C VAL A 192 -7.28 -5.50 -8.03
N ASN A 193 -6.37 -4.53 -8.14
CA ASN A 193 -6.61 -3.13 -7.78
C ASN A 193 -6.91 -2.29 -9.03
N PRO A 194 -7.65 -1.18 -8.87
CA PRO A 194 -7.74 -0.14 -9.90
C PRO A 194 -6.37 0.47 -10.21
N SER A 195 -6.11 0.70 -11.50
CA SER A 195 -4.81 1.22 -11.96
C SER A 195 -4.53 2.67 -11.55
N ASP A 196 -5.55 3.41 -11.10
CA ASP A 196 -5.44 4.79 -10.65
C ASP A 196 -4.97 4.95 -9.19
N ILE A 197 -4.70 3.84 -8.48
CA ILE A 197 -4.11 3.84 -7.14
C ILE A 197 -2.57 3.81 -7.24
N GLY A 198 -1.88 4.90 -6.88
CA GLY A 198 -0.42 4.92 -6.87
C GLY A 198 0.17 3.98 -5.81
N GLY A 199 1.28 3.28 -6.11
CA GLY A 199 1.85 2.27 -5.20
C GLY A 199 2.23 2.81 -3.81
N ARG A 200 2.74 4.04 -3.69
CA ARG A 200 3.02 4.65 -2.38
C ARG A 200 1.75 5.06 -1.59
N TYR A 201 0.58 4.93 -2.19
CA TYR A 201 -0.73 5.26 -1.62
C TYR A 201 -1.66 4.03 -1.55
N SER A 202 -1.15 2.81 -1.77
CA SER A 202 -1.96 1.59 -1.89
C SER A 202 -2.09 0.78 -0.60
N VAL A 203 -1.57 1.27 0.54
CA VAL A 203 -1.60 0.49 1.81
C VAL A 203 -3.03 0.17 2.28
N LEU A 204 -4.02 1.01 1.97
CA LEU A 204 -5.44 0.75 2.27
C LEU A 204 -6.19 0.07 1.11
N SER A 205 -5.49 -0.32 0.04
CA SER A 205 -6.02 -1.19 -1.00
C SER A 205 -5.61 -2.64 -0.70
N TYR A 206 -5.83 -3.58 -1.62
CA TYR A 206 -5.41 -4.97 -1.43
C TYR A 206 -3.90 -5.14 -1.18
N PHE A 207 -3.07 -4.18 -1.60
CA PHE A 207 -1.63 -4.21 -1.35
C PHE A 207 -1.27 -4.23 0.13
N GLY A 208 -2.04 -3.56 1.00
CA GLY A 208 -1.82 -3.65 2.45
C GLY A 208 -2.90 -4.42 3.21
N MET A 209 -4.15 -4.41 2.73
CA MET A 209 -5.26 -5.06 3.43
C MET A 209 -5.19 -6.59 3.39
N LEU A 210 -4.63 -7.18 2.33
CA LEU A 210 -4.39 -8.62 2.29
C LEU A 210 -3.24 -9.04 3.24
N PRO A 211 -2.06 -8.40 3.22
CA PRO A 211 -1.05 -8.63 4.25
C PRO A 211 -1.56 -8.45 5.68
N ALA A 212 -2.35 -7.40 5.94
CA ALA A 212 -2.98 -7.20 7.24
C ALA A 212 -3.87 -8.39 7.64
N SER A 213 -4.64 -8.93 6.68
CA SER A 213 -5.46 -10.13 6.91
C SER A 213 -4.61 -11.35 7.25
N LEU A 214 -3.51 -11.57 6.50
CA LEU A 214 -2.57 -12.67 6.70
C LEU A 214 -1.82 -12.57 8.03
N LEU A 215 -1.65 -11.36 8.55
CA LEU A 215 -1.12 -11.09 9.90
C LEU A 215 -2.18 -11.29 11.01
N GLY A 216 -3.44 -11.54 10.65
CA GLY A 216 -4.53 -11.67 11.61
C GLY A 216 -5.04 -10.34 12.18
N ALA A 217 -4.78 -9.21 11.51
CA ALA A 217 -5.23 -7.90 11.97
C ALA A 217 -6.77 -7.75 11.94
N ASP A 218 -7.29 -6.90 12.83
CA ASP A 218 -8.70 -6.49 12.83
C ASP A 218 -8.99 -5.53 11.68
N LEU A 219 -9.34 -6.08 10.50
CA LEU A 219 -9.63 -5.29 9.30
C LEU A 219 -10.77 -4.28 9.49
N PRO A 220 -11.93 -4.64 10.09
CA PRO A 220 -12.96 -3.67 10.44
C PRO A 220 -12.46 -2.48 11.27
N ALA A 221 -11.63 -2.72 12.30
CA ALA A 221 -11.05 -1.63 13.09
C ALA A 221 -10.11 -0.76 12.25
N LEU A 222 -9.25 -1.36 11.43
CA LEU A 222 -8.34 -0.64 10.53
C LEU A 222 -9.11 0.22 9.51
N ILE A 223 -10.17 -0.33 8.91
CA ILE A 223 -11.06 0.41 8.01
C ILE A 223 -11.75 1.54 8.76
N ALA A 224 -12.29 1.31 9.96
CA ALA A 224 -12.95 2.34 10.75
C ALA A 224 -12.00 3.51 11.10
N HIS A 225 -10.74 3.22 11.42
CA HIS A 225 -9.70 4.24 11.61
C HIS A 225 -9.41 5.02 10.34
N GLY A 226 -9.28 4.33 9.20
CA GLY A 226 -9.13 4.95 7.88
C GLY A 226 -10.30 5.88 7.55
N ARG A 227 -11.54 5.40 7.71
CA ARG A 227 -12.77 6.18 7.46
C ARG A 227 -12.88 7.41 8.36
N ARG A 228 -12.42 7.32 9.61
CA ARG A 228 -12.38 8.47 10.52
C ARG A 228 -11.44 9.55 9.97
N MET A 229 -10.23 9.17 9.54
CA MET A 229 -9.29 10.12 8.94
C MET A 229 -9.83 10.66 7.60
N GLU A 230 -10.43 9.81 6.78
CA GLU A 230 -11.08 10.21 5.53
C GLU A 230 -12.13 11.32 5.78
N ARG A 231 -13.04 11.11 6.75
CA ARG A 231 -14.05 12.11 7.13
C ARG A 231 -13.43 13.41 7.66
N ALA A 232 -12.38 13.32 8.48
CA ALA A 232 -11.67 14.51 8.96
C ALA A 232 -11.05 15.29 7.78
N CYS A 233 -10.46 14.59 6.81
CA CYS A 233 -9.90 15.17 5.60
C CYS A 233 -10.95 15.64 4.58
N ARG A 234 -12.26 15.49 4.85
CA ARG A 234 -13.34 16.07 4.05
C ARG A 234 -13.78 17.45 4.55
N HIS A 235 -13.19 17.96 5.63
CA HIS A 235 -13.46 19.32 6.10
C HIS A 235 -13.12 20.34 4.99
N ALA A 236 -14.05 21.25 4.70
CA ALA A 236 -13.94 22.20 3.60
C ALA A 236 -12.82 23.23 3.83
N ALA A 237 -12.78 23.83 5.03
CA ALA A 237 -11.71 24.75 5.41
C ALA A 237 -10.40 23.99 5.67
N SER A 238 -9.30 24.45 5.07
CA SER A 238 -8.00 23.79 5.07
C SER A 238 -7.39 23.65 6.46
N ALA A 239 -7.60 24.64 7.35
CA ALA A 239 -7.11 24.57 8.73
C ALA A 239 -7.82 23.49 9.57
N GLY A 240 -9.10 23.21 9.28
CA GLY A 240 -9.88 22.13 9.92
C GLY A 240 -9.68 20.75 9.27
N ASN A 241 -8.93 20.70 8.18
CA ASN A 241 -8.65 19.49 7.42
C ASN A 241 -7.22 19.03 7.74
N PRO A 242 -7.01 17.91 8.48
CA PRO A 242 -5.68 17.55 8.95
C PRO A 242 -4.69 17.28 7.83
N GLY A 243 -5.14 16.73 6.70
CA GLY A 243 -4.28 16.49 5.53
C GLY A 243 -3.84 17.79 4.86
N LEU A 244 -4.77 18.72 4.64
CA LEU A 244 -4.45 20.02 4.04
C LEU A 244 -3.66 20.93 4.98
N ALA A 245 -3.99 20.93 6.28
CA ALA A 245 -3.25 21.65 7.30
C ALA A 245 -1.78 21.19 7.35
N LEU A 246 -1.54 19.88 7.34
CA LEU A 246 -0.17 19.35 7.28
C LEU A 246 0.54 19.76 5.97
N GLY A 247 -0.15 19.67 4.82
CA GLY A 247 0.39 20.11 3.54
C GLY A 247 0.74 21.61 3.52
N ALA A 248 -0.14 22.46 4.05
CA ALA A 248 0.07 23.90 4.17
C ALA A 248 1.25 24.23 5.10
N PHE A 249 1.39 23.50 6.22
CA PHE A 249 2.53 23.59 7.12
C PHE A 249 3.84 23.25 6.40
N MET A 250 3.88 22.11 5.69
CA MET A 250 5.06 21.66 4.95
C MET A 250 5.45 22.63 3.83
N ALA A 251 4.47 23.10 3.06
CA ALA A 251 4.70 24.08 1.99
C ALA A 251 5.22 25.42 2.57
N SER A 252 4.62 25.89 3.66
CA SER A 252 5.07 27.10 4.37
C SER A 252 6.51 26.98 4.87
N ALA A 253 6.89 25.83 5.41
CA ALA A 253 8.25 25.55 5.85
C ALA A 253 9.23 25.51 4.66
N ALA A 254 8.85 24.85 3.56
CA ALA A 254 9.66 24.74 2.34
C ALA A 254 9.96 26.10 1.71
N LEU A 255 8.98 27.00 1.64
CA LEU A 255 9.16 28.38 1.18
C LEU A 255 10.18 29.18 2.02
N ARG A 256 10.52 28.71 3.22
CA ARG A 256 11.55 29.29 4.10
C ARG A 256 12.90 28.56 4.01
N GLY A 257 13.08 27.71 2.99
CA GLY A 257 14.30 26.92 2.81
C GLY A 257 14.42 25.75 3.78
N ARG A 258 13.33 25.30 4.40
CA ARG A 258 13.32 24.03 5.15
C ARG A 258 13.10 22.88 4.18
N ASP A 259 14.08 22.01 4.05
CA ASP A 259 14.10 20.90 3.09
C ASP A 259 13.93 19.53 3.74
N LYS A 260 13.80 19.46 5.08
CA LYS A 260 13.66 18.23 5.86
C LYS A 260 12.54 18.35 6.88
N LEU A 261 11.72 17.30 6.96
CA LEU A 261 10.72 17.09 7.99
C LEU A 261 11.08 15.81 8.75
N THR A 262 11.10 15.89 10.07
CA THR A 262 11.28 14.74 10.95
C THR A 262 10.05 14.61 11.83
N VAL A 263 9.45 13.42 11.85
CA VAL A 263 8.37 13.05 12.78
C VAL A 263 9.04 12.27 13.91
N LEU A 264 8.94 12.78 15.13
CA LEU A 264 9.54 12.22 16.34
C LEU A 264 8.53 11.39 17.13
#